data_AF-A0A3D9AJJ9-F1
#
_entry.id   AF-A0A3D9AJJ9-F1
#
_cell.length_a   1.000
_cell.length_b   1.000
_cell.length_c   1.000
_cell.angle_alpha   90.00
_cell.angle_beta   90.00
_cell.angle_gamma   90.00
#
_symmetry.space_group_name_H-M   'P 1'
#
loop_
_entity.id
_entity.type
_entity.pdbx_description
1 polymer ?
#
loop_
_entity_poly.entity_id
_entity_poly.type
_entity_poly.pdbx_seq_one_letter_code
_entity_poly.pdbx_strand_id
1 'polypeptide(L)'
;INAQERVLIKKSEITIPIGKKIILKPEFKKNKIINFELVSEENITEKKDMFDMLKNFKRDETKDNSIEFTFSESEMMGNSIFTLLNIQKTGKTMNFKAKIKLKGTTIYQSTSIMPSSSNAASVEQWRDNIDSIFLYDFELIN
;
A
#
# COMPACT_ATOMS: atom_id res chain seq x y z
N ILE A 1 23.40 0.58 12.99
CA ILE A 1 22.81 0.00 11.76
C ILE A 1 21.37 -0.35 12.11
N ASN A 2 20.42 0.53 11.78
CA ASN A 2 19.00 0.26 12.06
C ASN A 2 18.51 -0.66 10.94
N ALA A 3 18.34 -1.95 11.23
CA ALA A 3 17.85 -2.90 10.24
C ALA A 3 16.42 -2.47 9.87
N GLN A 4 16.23 -1.94 8.66
CA GLN A 4 14.89 -1.61 8.18
C GLN A 4 14.06 -2.90 8.13
N GLU A 5 12.93 -2.89 8.83
CA GLU A 5 12.00 -4.02 8.86
C GLU A 5 11.58 -4.39 7.43
N ARG A 6 11.44 -5.69 7.13
CA ARG A 6 11.05 -6.18 5.80
C ARG A 6 9.54 -6.30 5.68
N VAL A 7 9.03 -6.27 4.46
CA VAL A 7 7.61 -6.58 4.20
C VAL A 7 7.35 -8.05 4.56
N LEU A 8 6.24 -8.30 5.25
CA LEU A 8 5.79 -9.65 5.58
C LEU A 8 4.54 -9.98 4.77
N ILE A 9 4.59 -11.09 4.03
CA ILE A 9 3.45 -11.62 3.28
C ILE A 9 3.09 -12.98 3.84
N LYS A 10 1.82 -13.17 4.19
CA LYS A 10 1.28 -14.45 4.65
C LYS A 10 -0.05 -14.72 3.96
N LYS A 11 -0.02 -15.54 2.90
CA LYS A 11 -1.20 -15.77 2.04
C LYS A 11 -1.75 -14.45 1.48
N SER A 12 -2.99 -14.10 1.81
CA SER A 12 -3.69 -12.88 1.41
C SER A 12 -3.55 -11.75 2.42
N GLU A 13 -2.54 -11.79 3.29
CA GLU A 13 -2.27 -10.77 4.30
C GLU A 13 -0.89 -10.16 4.07
N ILE A 14 -0.80 -8.83 4.17
CA ILE A 14 0.43 -8.09 3.91
C ILE A 14 0.69 -7.12 5.07
N THR A 15 1.90 -7.14 5.62
CA THR A 15 2.38 -6.10 6.54
C THR A 15 3.48 -5.31 5.87
N ILE A 16 3.29 -4.00 5.75
CA ILE A 16 4.22 -3.08 5.11
C ILE A 16 4.74 -2.11 6.18
N PRO A 17 6.02 -2.22 6.58
CA PRO A 17 6.69 -1.22 7.39
C PRO A 17 6.74 0.13 6.67
N ILE A 18 6.82 1.21 7.44
CA ILE A 18 7.00 2.54 6.88
C ILE A 18 8.28 2.65 6.05
N GLY A 19 8.23 3.39 4.94
CA GLY A 19 9.37 3.62 4.06
C GLY A 19 9.61 2.49 3.07
N LYS A 20 8.54 1.86 2.58
CA LYS A 20 8.60 0.73 1.65
C LYS A 20 7.77 0.96 0.41
N LYS A 21 8.33 0.57 -0.73
CA LYS A 21 7.59 0.34 -1.98
C LYS A 21 7.70 -1.14 -2.32
N ILE A 22 6.56 -1.76 -2.66
CA ILE A 22 6.50 -3.16 -3.08
C ILE A 22 5.68 -3.31 -4.34
N ILE A 23 6.09 -4.25 -5.19
CA ILE A 23 5.31 -4.73 -6.32
C ILE A 23 4.99 -6.19 -6.09
N LEU A 24 3.70 -6.53 -6.23
CA LEU A 24 3.16 -7.84 -5.97
C LEU A 24 2.47 -8.40 -7.20
N LYS A 25 2.52 -9.72 -7.32
CA LYS A 25 1.69 -10.48 -8.25
C LYS A 25 0.67 -11.32 -7.46
N PRO A 26 -0.62 -10.96 -7.48
CA PRO A 26 -1.66 -11.70 -6.79
C PRO A 26 -1.97 -13.02 -7.50
N GLU A 27 -2.24 -14.06 -6.71
CA GLU A 27 -2.85 -15.30 -7.15
C GLU A 27 -4.35 -15.29 -6.81
N PHE A 28 -5.18 -15.69 -7.77
CA PHE A 28 -6.63 -15.58 -7.65
C PHE A 28 -7.33 -16.93 -7.57
N LYS A 29 -8.38 -16.99 -6.75
CA LYS A 29 -9.42 -18.01 -6.84
C LYS A 29 -10.77 -17.32 -7.01
N LYS A 30 -11.30 -17.35 -8.23
CA LYS A 30 -12.45 -16.52 -8.66
C LYS A 30 -12.14 -15.04 -8.46
N ASN A 31 -12.91 -14.35 -7.62
CA ASN A 31 -12.77 -12.92 -7.31
C ASN A 31 -11.97 -12.65 -6.03
N LYS A 32 -11.43 -13.67 -5.35
CA LYS A 32 -10.63 -13.48 -4.13
C LYS A 32 -9.15 -13.64 -4.42
N ILE A 33 -8.33 -12.77 -3.84
CA ILE A 33 -6.88 -12.95 -3.82
C ILE A 33 -6.56 -13.95 -2.71
N ILE A 34 -5.90 -15.06 -3.05
CA ILE A 34 -5.57 -16.13 -2.10
C ILE A 34 -4.12 -16.11 -1.67
N ASN A 35 -3.25 -15.48 -2.45
CA ASN A 35 -1.82 -15.38 -2.19
C ASN A 35 -1.21 -14.19 -2.94
N PHE A 36 0.00 -13.79 -2.54
CA PHE A 36 0.81 -12.81 -3.24
C PHE A 36 2.24 -13.34 -3.44
N GLU A 37 2.76 -13.15 -4.65
CA GLU A 37 4.18 -13.24 -4.93
C GLU A 37 4.80 -11.84 -4.83
N LEU A 38 5.88 -11.71 -4.06
CA LEU A 38 6.65 -10.47 -3.99
C LEU A 38 7.58 -10.38 -5.19
N VAL A 39 7.33 -9.42 -6.08
CA VAL A 39 8.16 -9.18 -7.27
C VAL A 39 9.33 -8.27 -6.94
N SER A 40 9.07 -7.18 -6.21
CA SER A 40 10.13 -6.27 -5.74
C SER A 40 9.78 -5.64 -4.39
N GLU A 41 10.82 -5.33 -3.63
CA GLU A 41 10.78 -4.53 -2.41
C GLU A 41 11.90 -3.48 -2.46
N GLU A 42 11.54 -2.22 -2.27
CA GLU A 42 12.45 -1.08 -2.30
C GLU A 42 12.28 -0.25 -1.02
N ASN A 43 13.40 0.28 -0.52
CA ASN A 43 13.38 1.22 0.61
C ASN A 43 13.19 2.64 0.09
N ILE A 44 12.30 3.39 0.74
CA ILE A 44 12.06 4.80 0.48
C ILE A 44 12.77 5.58 1.57
N THR A 45 13.87 6.25 1.21
CA THR A 45 14.69 7.02 2.14
C THR A 45 14.36 8.51 2.15
N GLU A 46 13.67 8.98 1.13
CA GLU A 46 13.35 10.39 0.94
C GLU A 46 11.87 10.66 1.22
N LYS A 47 11.59 11.77 1.92
CA LYS A 47 10.23 12.29 2.05
C LYS A 47 9.80 12.81 0.68
N LYS A 48 8.71 12.26 0.16
CA LYS A 48 8.13 12.71 -1.11
C LYS A 48 7.03 13.73 -0.85
N ASP A 49 6.97 14.78 -1.65
CA ASP A 49 5.81 15.67 -1.71
C ASP A 49 4.63 14.92 -2.32
N MET A 50 3.50 14.91 -1.61
CA MET A 50 2.30 14.17 -2.03
C MET A 50 1.72 14.70 -3.35
N PHE A 51 1.74 16.02 -3.58
CA PHE A 51 1.26 16.61 -4.82
C PHE A 51 2.14 16.21 -5.99
N ASP A 52 3.45 16.10 -5.79
CA ASP A 52 4.35 15.63 -6.83
C ASP A 52 4.13 14.15 -7.15
N MET A 53 3.83 13.31 -6.15
CA MET A 53 3.45 11.91 -6.39
C MET A 53 2.20 11.79 -7.26
N LEU A 54 1.18 12.62 -7.01
CA LEU A 54 -0.06 12.63 -7.78
C LEU A 54 0.12 13.22 -9.19
N LYS A 55 0.86 14.32 -9.33
CA LYS A 55 1.12 14.98 -10.63
C LYS A 55 1.94 14.11 -11.58
N ASN A 56 2.91 13.36 -11.04
CA ASN A 56 3.77 12.51 -11.84
C ASN A 56 3.14 11.15 -12.16
N PHE A 57 2.00 10.81 -11.54
CA PHE A 57 1.28 9.59 -11.88
C PHE A 57 0.72 9.70 -13.30
N LYS A 58 1.28 8.90 -14.21
CA LYS A 58 0.72 8.68 -15.53
C LYS A 58 -0.15 7.43 -15.46
N ARG A 59 -1.41 7.57 -15.86
CA ARG A 59 -2.32 6.44 -16.03
C ARG A 59 -1.68 5.45 -17.01
N ASP A 60 -1.44 4.24 -16.54
CA ASP A 60 -0.94 3.14 -17.33
C ASP A 60 -2.12 2.22 -17.67
N GLU A 61 -2.35 1.96 -18.95
CA GLU A 61 -3.42 1.09 -19.43
C GLU A 61 -3.03 -0.41 -19.40
N THR A 62 -1.78 -0.71 -19.08
CA THR A 62 -1.28 -2.09 -18.97
C THR A 62 -2.11 -2.91 -17.99
N LYS A 63 -2.47 -4.13 -18.40
CA LYS A 63 -3.17 -5.12 -17.57
C LYS A 63 -2.27 -6.33 -17.38
N ASP A 64 -1.41 -6.28 -16.39
CA ASP A 64 -0.47 -7.35 -16.04
C ASP A 64 -0.81 -8.03 -14.70
N ASN A 65 -1.95 -7.65 -14.11
CA ASN A 65 -2.41 -8.05 -12.77
C ASN A 65 -1.47 -7.65 -11.63
N SER A 66 -0.52 -6.73 -11.82
CA SER A 66 0.34 -6.25 -10.74
C SER A 66 -0.42 -5.38 -9.73
N ILE A 67 0.07 -5.37 -8.49
CA ILE A 67 -0.36 -4.46 -7.42
C ILE A 67 0.88 -3.82 -6.83
N GLU A 68 0.93 -2.48 -6.86
CA GLU A 68 1.98 -1.69 -6.24
C GLU A 68 1.44 -1.01 -4.99
N PHE A 69 2.17 -1.16 -3.87
CA PHE A 69 1.95 -0.38 -2.66
C PHE A 69 3.20 0.40 -2.31
N THR A 70 3.02 1.69 -2.03
CA THR A 70 4.05 2.58 -1.49
C THR A 70 3.54 3.11 -0.16
N PHE A 71 4.16 2.69 0.95
CA PHE A 71 3.84 3.17 2.28
C PHE A 71 5.01 4.00 2.82
N SER A 72 4.81 5.31 2.95
CA SER A 72 5.90 6.25 3.25
C SER A 72 5.45 7.44 4.07
N GLU A 73 6.42 8.08 4.72
CA GLU A 73 6.25 9.43 5.24
C GLU A 73 6.34 10.41 4.06
N SER A 74 5.37 11.29 3.94
CA SER A 74 5.25 12.33 2.93
C SER A 74 5.12 13.69 3.61
N GLU A 75 5.28 14.75 2.83
CA GLU A 75 5.01 16.11 3.28
C GLU A 75 3.77 16.66 2.58
N MET A 76 2.92 17.35 3.34
CA MET A 76 1.78 18.11 2.82
C MET A 76 1.68 19.44 3.57
N MET A 77 1.84 20.55 2.84
CA MET A 77 1.76 21.92 3.38
C MET A 77 2.66 22.12 4.63
N GLY A 78 3.90 21.63 4.58
CA GLY A 78 4.86 21.75 5.70
C GLY A 78 4.64 20.77 6.85
N ASN A 79 3.63 19.89 6.79
CA ASN A 79 3.37 18.89 7.82
C ASN A 79 3.75 17.49 7.30
N SER A 80 4.40 16.71 8.16
CA SER A 80 4.63 15.29 7.88
C SER A 80 3.33 14.50 8.02
N ILE A 81 3.01 13.72 7.00
CA ILE A 81 1.87 12.83 6.94
C ILE A 81 2.34 11.44 6.53
N PHE A 82 1.59 10.41 6.89
CA PHE A 82 1.87 9.04 6.48
C PHE A 82 0.91 8.68 5.36
N THR A 83 1.43 8.15 4.26
CA THR A 83 0.63 7.88 3.06
C THR A 83 0.76 6.43 2.63
N LEU A 84 -0.37 5.86 2.18
CA LEU A 84 -0.38 4.63 1.40
C LEU A 84 -0.85 4.99 -0.02
N LEU A 85 0.07 4.94 -0.97
CA LEU A 85 -0.25 4.96 -2.39
C LEU A 85 -0.42 3.51 -2.88
N ASN A 86 -1.54 3.26 -3.55
CA ASN A 86 -1.87 1.99 -4.18
C ASN A 86 -2.15 2.20 -5.66
N ILE A 87 -1.52 1.38 -6.51
CA ILE A 87 -1.79 1.30 -7.94
C ILE A 87 -1.93 -0.18 -8.30
N GLN A 88 -3.08 -0.58 -8.84
CA GLN A 88 -3.33 -1.97 -9.22
C GLN A 88 -3.83 -2.08 -10.66
N LYS A 89 -3.44 -3.17 -11.33
CA LYS A 89 -3.68 -3.41 -12.76
C LYS A 89 -4.46 -4.71 -13.02
N THR A 90 -5.40 -5.03 -12.13
CA THR A 90 -6.20 -6.28 -12.17
C THR A 90 -7.42 -6.19 -13.09
N GLY A 91 -7.73 -5.00 -13.62
CA GLY A 91 -8.90 -4.75 -14.46
C GLY A 91 -10.23 -4.67 -13.70
N LYS A 92 -10.23 -4.85 -12.38
CA LYS A 92 -11.40 -4.76 -11.49
C LYS A 92 -11.15 -3.78 -10.36
N THR A 93 -12.18 -3.39 -9.61
CA THR A 93 -11.99 -2.62 -8.38
C THR A 93 -11.57 -3.57 -7.26
N MET A 94 -10.52 -3.21 -6.51
CA MET A 94 -10.01 -4.00 -5.40
C MET A 94 -10.48 -3.42 -4.07
N ASN A 95 -11.24 -4.22 -3.32
CA ASN A 95 -11.59 -3.97 -1.93
C ASN A 95 -10.62 -4.69 -1.01
N PHE A 96 -10.29 -4.05 0.11
CA PHE A 96 -9.48 -4.64 1.18
C PHE A 96 -9.69 -3.85 2.47
N LYS A 97 -9.21 -4.40 3.58
CA LYS A 97 -9.25 -3.78 4.89
C LYS A 97 -7.84 -3.45 5.35
N ALA A 98 -7.74 -2.45 6.22
CA ALA A 98 -6.47 -1.99 6.77
C ALA A 98 -6.52 -1.88 8.31
N LYS A 99 -5.37 -2.15 8.93
CA LYS A 99 -5.05 -1.77 10.31
C LYS A 99 -3.69 -1.08 10.33
N ILE A 100 -3.50 -0.12 11.21
CA ILE A 100 -2.21 0.57 11.40
C ILE A 100 -1.66 0.30 12.79
N LYS A 101 -0.33 0.23 12.90
CA LYS A 101 0.37 0.15 14.18
C LYS A 101 1.05 1.49 14.41
N LEU A 102 0.59 2.21 15.42
CA LEU A 102 1.18 3.50 15.79
C LEU A 102 2.55 3.31 16.44
N LYS A 103 3.44 4.28 16.24
CA LYS A 103 4.79 4.25 16.78
C LYS A 103 4.80 4.12 18.30
N GLY A 104 5.58 3.17 18.81
CA GLY A 104 5.67 2.88 20.24
C GLY A 104 4.53 2.04 20.81
N THR A 105 3.58 1.61 19.98
CA THR A 105 2.52 0.67 20.38
C THR A 105 2.87 -0.75 19.94
N THR A 106 2.23 -1.75 20.55
CA THR A 106 2.38 -3.16 20.18
C THR A 106 1.17 -3.71 19.42
N ILE A 107 0.08 -2.94 19.35
CA ILE A 107 -1.21 -3.39 18.82
C ILE A 107 -1.57 -2.70 17.51
N TYR A 108 -2.19 -3.44 16.61
CA TYR A 108 -2.78 -2.89 15.39
C TYR A 108 -4.19 -2.38 15.67
N GLN A 109 -4.50 -1.18 15.17
CA GLN A 109 -5.80 -0.53 15.28
C GLN A 109 -6.45 -0.45 13.91
N SER A 110 -7.75 -0.68 13.83
CA SER A 110 -8.49 -0.59 12.56
C SER A 110 -8.47 0.83 12.00
N THR A 111 -8.32 0.94 10.68
CA THR A 111 -8.49 2.19 9.94
C THR A 111 -9.41 1.96 8.75
N SER A 112 -10.04 3.04 8.29
CA SER A 112 -10.75 3.06 7.02
C SER A 112 -9.77 3.06 5.85
N ILE A 113 -10.19 2.48 4.74
CA ILE A 113 -9.50 2.51 3.44
C ILE A 113 -10.54 2.46 2.34
N MET A 114 -10.32 3.19 1.25
CA MET A 114 -11.19 3.20 0.10
C MET A 114 -10.86 2.07 -0.89
N PRO A 115 -11.86 1.57 -1.62
CA PRO A 115 -11.64 0.71 -2.78
C PRO A 115 -10.65 1.32 -3.77
N SER A 116 -9.80 0.49 -4.35
CA SER A 116 -8.82 0.90 -5.36
C SER A 116 -9.26 0.50 -6.76
N SER A 117 -9.55 1.49 -7.60
CA SER A 117 -9.89 1.29 -9.00
C SER A 117 -8.68 0.85 -9.82
N SER A 118 -8.91 0.00 -10.84
CA SER A 118 -7.81 -0.45 -11.70
C SER A 118 -7.23 0.71 -12.49
N ASN A 119 -5.90 0.69 -12.65
CA ASN A 119 -5.12 1.66 -13.41
C ASN A 119 -5.27 3.10 -12.88
N ALA A 120 -5.59 3.25 -11.59
CA ALA A 120 -5.70 4.54 -10.93
C ALA A 120 -4.84 4.54 -9.66
N ALA A 121 -4.27 5.71 -9.35
CA ALA A 121 -3.64 5.95 -8.06
C ALA A 121 -4.72 6.18 -7.01
N SER A 122 -4.68 5.41 -5.93
CA SER A 122 -5.46 5.62 -4.71
C SER A 122 -4.49 6.00 -3.59
N VAL A 123 -4.79 7.08 -2.87
CA VAL A 123 -3.95 7.59 -1.79
C VAL A 123 -4.78 7.70 -0.52
N GLU A 124 -4.32 7.02 0.51
CA GLU A 124 -4.79 7.19 1.89
C GLU A 124 -3.77 8.00 2.69
N GLN A 125 -4.24 8.77 3.67
CA GLN A 125 -3.39 9.62 4.50
C GLN A 125 -3.75 9.54 5.99
N TRP A 126 -2.72 9.57 6.83
CA TRP A 126 -2.83 9.63 8.29
C TRP A 126 -1.90 10.70 8.86
N ARG A 127 -2.33 11.33 9.96
CA ARG A 127 -1.52 12.31 10.70
C ARG A 127 -0.76 11.68 11.87
N ASP A 128 -1.22 10.53 12.35
CA ASP A 128 -0.56 9.79 13.41
C ASP A 128 0.78 9.24 12.95
N ASN A 129 1.72 9.09 13.88
CA ASN A 129 3.01 8.49 13.61
C ASN A 129 2.86 6.96 13.52
N ILE A 130 3.09 6.38 12.34
CA ILE A 130 2.80 4.97 12.06
C ILE A 130 4.10 4.19 11.81
N ASP A 131 4.25 3.03 12.44
CA ASP A 131 5.37 2.11 12.19
C ASP A 131 5.10 1.21 10.98
N SER A 132 3.87 0.69 10.85
CA SER A 132 3.50 -0.22 9.76
C SER A 132 1.99 -0.26 9.52
N ILE A 133 1.61 -0.72 8.33
CA ILE A 133 0.23 -0.99 7.94
C ILE A 133 0.05 -2.49 7.65
N PHE A 134 -1.08 -3.04 8.07
CA PHE A 134 -1.52 -4.41 7.83
C PHE A 134 -2.75 -4.40 6.94
N LEU A 135 -2.65 -5.06 5.78
CA LEU A 135 -3.67 -5.13 4.74
C LEU A 135 -4.18 -6.57 4.61
N TYR A 136 -5.49 -6.74 4.52
CA TYR A 136 -6.14 -8.06 4.56
C TYR A 136 -7.52 -8.05 3.89
N ASP A 137 -8.12 -9.23 3.73
CA ASP A 137 -9.47 -9.43 3.20
C ASP A 137 -9.66 -8.84 1.78
N PHE A 138 -8.72 -9.17 0.89
CA PHE A 138 -8.69 -8.66 -0.48
C PHE A 138 -9.72 -9.36 -1.39
N GLU A 139 -10.52 -8.55 -2.07
CA GLU A 139 -11.54 -9.01 -3.03
C GLU A 139 -11.59 -8.11 -4.27
N LEU A 140 -11.80 -8.72 -5.43
CA LEU A 140 -12.05 -8.00 -6.68
C LEU A 140 -13.55 -7.94 -6.96
N ILE A 141 -14.07 -6.73 -7.09
CA ILE A 141 -15.46 -6.46 -7.45
C ILE A 141 -15.53 -5.75 -8.81
N ASN A 142 -16.62 -6.00 -9.54
CA ASN A 142 -16.89 -5.38 -10.83
C ASN A 142 -17.41 -3.95 -10.65
#